data_AF-A0A4S2JHZ2-F1
#
_entry.id   AF-A0A4S2JHZ2-F1
#
_cell.length_a   1.000
_cell.length_b   1.000
_cell.length_c   1.000
_cell.angle_alpha   90.00
_cell.angle_beta   90.00
_cell.angle_gamma   90.00
#
_symmetry.space_group_name_H-M   'P 1'
#
loop_
_entity.id
_entity.type
_entity.pdbx_description
1 polymer ?
#
loop_
_entity_poly.entity_id
_entity_poly.type
_entity_poly.pdbx_seq_one_letter_code
_entity_poly.pdbx_strand_id
1 'polypeptide(L)'
;MSWLRSSPLRTSFSKQRSRDSPPKDADPSACYDSFCKHSQQIYEIILHSLPPKGIPSQDDVLGVVNHVDQMVTLLILELRDSNSHNYYQQGNTATHSPCLEYLLSENLLVKLYDWSIHTGSNLAPSVTTNCRRSKTTKFLRERTPTTTRFNNAVRLEQIKLYELLVSHSGTLLAHEPVTRPLLRLLEECANDVMPLEVEKKLVVLLNQLCVALMQNMALLDLFFYPTATAKNKFIIFNLLIPHVHREGGIGQQARDAMLLCMSLSKKNDKVGLYIADHSNICPVLATGLSGLYSLLPRKLDIETDDWHQLTPDDVNDLPALTQLMNSLEFCNAVAQVAHPMIEKQLLEFLYQGFLIPVMGPALLQDSLGLTIEQLDAQQHWIYRNKHIFIIPIDIEIYTAKLKYCDNLYM
;
A
#
# COMPACT_ATOMS: atom_id res chain seq x y z
N MET A 1 39.78 22.12 21.43
CA MET A 1 39.44 22.46 22.83
C MET A 1 38.65 21.30 23.41
N SER A 2 39.34 20.48 24.21
CA SER A 2 38.82 19.35 24.98
C SER A 2 38.05 19.82 26.23
N TRP A 3 37.47 18.84 26.97
CA TRP A 3 36.90 18.91 28.34
C TRP A 3 35.39 19.26 28.37
N LEU A 4 34.43 18.46 28.87
CA LEU A 4 34.43 17.35 29.84
C LEU A 4 33.16 16.46 29.78
N ARG A 5 33.40 15.16 30.05
CA ARG A 5 32.69 14.22 30.96
C ARG A 5 31.27 13.69 30.67
N SER A 6 31.29 12.44 30.22
CA SER A 6 30.61 11.26 30.77
C SER A 6 29.66 11.42 31.98
N SER A 7 28.44 10.88 31.83
CA SER A 7 27.69 10.15 32.86
C SER A 7 26.86 9.00 32.23
N PRO A 8 26.58 7.92 32.99
CA PRO A 8 26.44 6.58 32.43
C PRO A 8 25.00 6.05 32.56
N LEU A 9 24.13 6.28 31.55
CA LEU A 9 22.79 5.67 31.53
C LEU A 9 22.25 5.38 30.11
N ARG A 10 23.14 5.17 29.12
CA ARG A 10 22.71 4.97 27.73
C ARG A 10 23.45 3.82 27.04
N THR A 11 23.36 2.62 27.60
CA THR A 11 23.86 1.39 26.97
C THR A 11 22.90 0.23 27.16
N SER A 12 21.74 0.28 26.51
CA SER A 12 20.89 -0.92 26.32
C SER A 12 19.88 -0.84 25.15
N PHE A 13 19.97 0.15 24.25
CA PHE A 13 19.06 0.25 23.10
C PHE A 13 19.78 0.63 21.79
N SER A 14 20.88 -0.06 21.47
CA SER A 14 21.39 -0.10 20.08
C SER A 14 22.36 -1.27 19.88
N LYS A 15 21.85 -2.49 19.82
CA LYS A 15 22.49 -3.56 19.03
C LYS A 15 21.41 -4.22 18.18
N GLN A 16 20.90 -3.44 17.25
CA GLN A 16 20.25 -3.98 16.07
C GLN A 16 21.37 -4.66 15.28
N ARG A 17 21.53 -5.97 15.47
CA ARG A 17 22.38 -6.78 14.59
C ARG A 17 21.76 -6.66 13.20
N SER A 18 22.47 -5.99 12.29
CA SER A 18 22.31 -6.18 10.86
C SER A 18 22.47 -7.69 10.58
N ARG A 19 21.35 -8.39 10.40
CA ARG A 19 21.36 -9.76 9.85
C ARG A 19 21.42 -9.62 8.34
N ASP A 20 22.63 -9.45 7.83
CA ASP A 20 22.95 -9.92 6.49
C ASP A 20 22.59 -11.40 6.41
N SER A 21 21.89 -11.76 5.32
CA SER A 21 21.50 -13.09 4.82
C SER A 21 21.68 -14.31 5.76
N PRO A 22 20.63 -15.15 5.94
CA PRO A 22 20.79 -16.36 6.73
C PRO A 22 21.85 -17.33 6.12
N PRO A 23 22.52 -18.16 6.95
CA PRO A 23 23.62 -19.02 6.50
C PRO A 23 23.16 -19.99 5.39
N LYS A 24 23.98 -20.16 4.35
CA LYS A 24 23.69 -21.05 3.21
C LYS A 24 23.77 -22.55 3.54
N ASP A 25 24.30 -22.90 4.72
CA ASP A 25 24.62 -24.28 5.11
C ASP A 25 23.84 -24.74 6.37
N ALA A 26 22.62 -24.22 6.57
CA ALA A 26 21.82 -24.58 7.73
C ALA A 26 21.23 -26.00 7.55
N ASP A 27 21.41 -26.87 8.56
CA ASP A 27 20.82 -28.21 8.55
C ASP A 27 19.27 -28.12 8.49
N PRO A 28 18.61 -28.67 7.44
CA PRO A 28 17.16 -28.59 7.29
C PRO A 28 16.39 -29.22 8.46
N SER A 29 16.92 -30.30 9.05
CA SER A 29 16.28 -30.96 10.19
C SER A 29 16.30 -30.05 11.42
N ALA A 30 17.46 -29.46 11.73
CA ALA A 30 17.59 -28.51 12.83
C ALA A 30 16.75 -27.23 12.63
N CYS A 31 16.57 -26.78 11.38
CA CYS A 31 15.69 -25.66 11.05
C CYS A 31 14.23 -25.98 11.35
N TYR A 32 13.76 -27.15 10.90
CA TYR A 32 12.40 -27.62 11.18
C TYR A 32 12.14 -27.81 12.68
N ASP A 33 13.07 -28.41 13.42
CA ASP A 33 12.94 -28.58 14.87
C ASP A 33 12.88 -27.24 15.60
N SER A 34 13.68 -26.26 15.15
CA SER A 34 13.64 -24.90 15.70
C SER A 34 12.32 -24.20 15.37
N PHE A 35 11.79 -24.42 14.18
CA PHE A 35 10.51 -23.87 13.75
C PHE A 35 9.36 -24.40 14.63
N CYS A 36 9.32 -25.72 14.84
CA CYS A 36 8.34 -26.37 15.71
C CYS A 36 8.41 -25.82 17.15
N LYS A 37 9.62 -25.66 17.69
CA LYS A 37 9.81 -25.07 19.02
C LYS A 37 9.30 -23.64 19.11
N HIS A 38 9.58 -22.79 18.13
CA HIS A 38 9.07 -21.42 18.12
C HIS A 38 7.54 -21.37 18.01
N SER A 39 6.94 -22.22 17.18
CA SER A 39 5.48 -22.36 17.08
C SER A 39 4.87 -22.79 18.42
N GLN A 40 5.48 -23.78 19.08
CA GLN A 40 5.04 -24.26 20.39
C GLN A 40 5.11 -23.16 21.45
N GLN A 41 6.19 -22.38 21.49
CA GLN A 41 6.34 -21.26 22.42
C GLN A 41 5.27 -20.18 22.20
N ILE A 42 4.94 -19.86 20.94
CA ILE A 42 3.81 -18.96 20.63
C ILE A 42 2.52 -19.52 21.22
N TYR A 43 2.25 -20.80 20.99
CA TYR A 43 1.03 -21.43 21.47
C TYR A 43 0.92 -21.43 23.01
N GLU A 44 2.03 -21.69 23.71
CA GLU A 44 2.11 -21.62 25.18
C GLU A 44 1.79 -20.22 25.71
N ILE A 45 2.37 -19.17 25.09
CA ILE A 45 2.09 -17.77 25.45
C ILE A 45 0.61 -17.44 25.20
N ILE A 46 0.06 -17.81 24.04
CA ILE A 46 -1.35 -17.57 23.69
C ILE A 46 -2.28 -18.24 24.71
N LEU A 47 -2.03 -19.50 25.06
CA LEU A 47 -2.87 -20.25 26.00
C LEU A 47 -2.88 -19.67 27.42
N HIS A 48 -1.74 -19.12 27.87
CA HIS A 48 -1.63 -18.47 29.17
C HIS A 48 -2.31 -17.09 29.20
N SER A 49 -2.28 -16.37 28.08
CA SER A 49 -2.72 -14.97 27.98
C SER A 49 -4.16 -14.78 27.46
N LEU A 50 -4.94 -15.86 27.31
CA LEU A 50 -6.35 -15.81 26.94
C LEU A 50 -7.29 -15.83 28.16
N PRO A 51 -8.44 -15.12 28.11
CA PRO A 51 -9.46 -15.20 29.16
C PRO A 51 -9.99 -16.63 29.33
N PRO A 52 -10.25 -17.11 30.56
CA PRO A 52 -10.20 -16.39 31.84
C PRO A 52 -8.82 -16.42 32.55
N LYS A 53 -7.79 -17.02 31.94
CA LYS A 53 -6.50 -17.29 32.60
C LYS A 53 -5.62 -16.05 32.76
N GLY A 54 -5.70 -15.10 31.83
CA GLY A 54 -4.90 -13.87 31.88
C GLY A 54 -5.32 -12.83 30.83
N ILE A 55 -4.68 -11.67 30.90
CA ILE A 55 -4.71 -10.61 29.88
C ILE A 55 -3.30 -10.55 29.29
N PRO A 56 -3.13 -10.40 27.96
CA PRO A 56 -1.81 -10.31 27.34
C PRO A 56 -0.99 -9.15 27.93
N SER A 57 0.18 -9.48 28.47
CA SER A 57 1.17 -8.50 28.93
C SER A 57 2.04 -8.00 27.78
N GLN A 58 2.81 -6.94 28.03
CA GLN A 58 3.81 -6.45 27.07
C GLN A 58 4.85 -7.53 26.74
N ASP A 59 5.28 -8.32 27.72
CA ASP A 59 6.28 -9.36 27.54
C ASP A 59 5.73 -10.52 26.72
N ASP A 60 4.45 -10.87 26.89
CA ASP A 60 3.77 -11.87 26.06
C ASP A 60 3.75 -11.43 24.59
N VAL A 61 3.40 -10.16 24.32
CA VAL A 61 3.40 -9.58 22.97
C VAL A 61 4.77 -9.60 22.34
N LEU A 62 5.81 -9.18 23.07
CA LEU A 62 7.18 -9.22 22.58
C LEU A 62 7.65 -10.67 22.35
N GLY A 63 7.29 -11.61 23.22
CA GLY A 63 7.58 -13.02 23.08
C GLY A 63 7.00 -13.59 21.78
N VAL A 64 5.71 -13.36 21.53
CA VAL A 64 5.04 -13.81 20.29
C VAL A 64 5.67 -13.17 19.06
N VAL A 65 5.87 -11.84 19.04
CA VAL A 65 6.51 -11.13 17.91
C VAL A 65 7.90 -11.70 17.60
N ASN A 66 8.72 -11.92 18.63
CA ASN A 66 10.07 -12.47 18.45
C ASN A 66 10.05 -13.90 17.88
N HIS A 67 9.13 -14.74 18.36
CA HIS A 67 9.01 -16.11 17.86
C HIS A 67 8.46 -16.16 16.43
N VAL A 68 7.49 -15.30 16.08
CA VAL A 68 6.99 -15.18 14.70
C VAL A 68 8.11 -14.71 13.77
N ASP A 69 8.92 -13.73 14.16
CA ASP A 69 10.08 -13.27 13.37
C ASP A 69 11.10 -14.40 13.12
N GLN A 70 11.39 -15.23 14.13
CA GLN A 70 12.25 -16.41 13.93
C GLN A 70 11.60 -17.44 13.01
N MET A 71 10.30 -17.70 13.14
CA MET A 71 9.57 -18.60 12.25
C MET A 71 9.58 -18.12 10.80
N VAL A 72 9.35 -16.83 10.56
CA VAL A 72 9.44 -16.20 9.23
C VAL A 72 10.84 -16.38 8.66
N THR A 73 11.88 -16.18 9.47
CA THR A 73 13.27 -16.37 9.02
C THR A 73 13.55 -17.82 8.58
N LEU A 74 13.07 -18.80 9.36
CA LEU A 74 13.23 -20.22 9.06
C LEU A 74 12.41 -20.64 7.83
N LEU A 75 11.19 -20.11 7.65
CA LEU A 75 10.41 -20.31 6.43
C LEU A 75 11.11 -19.72 5.21
N ILE A 76 11.68 -18.52 5.30
CA ILE A 76 12.43 -17.92 4.18
C ILE A 76 13.59 -18.83 3.76
N LEU A 77 14.27 -19.45 4.72
CA LEU A 77 15.35 -20.42 4.45
C LEU A 77 14.82 -21.63 3.69
N GLU A 78 13.79 -22.29 4.22
CA GLU A 78 13.17 -23.46 3.59
C GLU A 78 12.69 -23.16 2.16
N LEU A 79 11.95 -22.08 1.98
CA LEU A 79 11.33 -21.74 0.69
C LEU A 79 12.36 -21.28 -0.36
N ARG A 80 13.55 -20.82 0.05
CA ARG A 80 14.67 -20.54 -0.87
C ARG A 80 15.31 -21.82 -1.40
N ASP A 81 15.48 -22.82 -0.55
CA ASP A 81 16.11 -24.09 -0.93
C ASP A 81 15.20 -24.91 -1.84
N SER A 82 13.88 -24.89 -1.60
CA SER A 82 12.88 -25.52 -2.48
C SER A 82 12.92 -24.98 -3.91
N ASN A 83 13.16 -23.68 -4.09
CA ASN A 83 13.29 -23.07 -5.43
C ASN A 83 14.59 -23.48 -6.16
N SER A 84 15.64 -23.84 -5.42
CA SER A 84 16.93 -24.28 -6.01
C SER A 84 16.91 -25.75 -6.44
N HIS A 85 16.14 -26.60 -5.74
CA HIS A 85 16.05 -28.05 -6.03
C HIS A 85 15.02 -28.41 -7.13
N ASN A 86 14.12 -27.49 -7.49
CA ASN A 86 13.12 -27.72 -8.55
C ASN A 86 13.72 -27.90 -9.98
N TYR A 87 15.02 -27.70 -10.17
CA TYR A 87 15.68 -27.92 -11.48
C TYR A 87 16.16 -29.36 -11.73
N TYR A 88 16.22 -30.24 -10.72
CA TYR A 88 16.92 -31.53 -10.87
C TYR A 88 16.17 -32.81 -10.52
N GLN A 89 15.01 -32.78 -9.86
CA GLN A 89 14.30 -34.03 -9.52
C GLN A 89 12.78 -33.93 -9.67
N GLN A 90 12.27 -34.57 -10.73
CA GLN A 90 10.89 -34.97 -10.88
C GLN A 90 10.76 -36.40 -10.31
N GLY A 91 10.49 -36.51 -9.01
CA GLY A 91 10.34 -37.78 -8.31
C GLY A 91 9.31 -37.68 -7.19
N ASN A 92 8.27 -38.49 -7.26
CA ASN A 92 7.15 -38.54 -6.32
C ASN A 92 7.57 -38.89 -4.88
N THR A 93 6.87 -38.25 -3.93
CA THR A 93 6.67 -38.52 -2.49
C THR A 93 7.47 -37.68 -1.47
N ALA A 94 6.72 -37.06 -0.54
CA ALA A 94 7.09 -36.17 0.58
C ALA A 94 7.22 -34.65 0.27
N THR A 95 6.11 -33.93 0.46
CA THR A 95 6.01 -32.61 1.13
C THR A 95 7.27 -31.73 1.09
N HIS A 96 7.39 -30.92 0.04
CA HIS A 96 8.56 -30.07 -0.26
C HIS A 96 8.79 -28.89 0.71
N SER A 97 7.98 -28.73 1.76
CA SER A 97 8.05 -27.60 2.71
C SER A 97 7.49 -27.97 4.10
N PRO A 98 8.22 -28.77 4.91
CA PRO A 98 7.74 -29.24 6.21
C PRO A 98 7.39 -28.13 7.21
N CYS A 99 8.11 -26.99 7.24
CA CYS A 99 7.77 -25.87 8.12
C CYS A 99 6.45 -25.22 7.69
N LEU A 100 6.26 -24.99 6.39
CA LEU A 100 5.00 -24.46 5.85
C LEU A 100 3.83 -25.38 6.21
N GLU A 101 3.97 -26.68 5.99
CA GLU A 101 2.92 -27.65 6.30
C GLU A 101 2.59 -27.71 7.78
N TYR A 102 3.61 -27.65 8.64
CA TYR A 102 3.42 -27.56 10.09
C TYR A 102 2.65 -26.29 10.49
N LEU A 103 3.00 -25.14 9.91
CA LEU A 103 2.29 -23.88 10.16
C LEU A 103 0.80 -23.96 9.81
N LEU A 104 0.49 -24.60 8.68
CA LEU A 104 -0.87 -24.78 8.19
C LEU A 104 -1.65 -25.81 9.02
N SER A 105 -1.04 -26.95 9.35
CA SER A 105 -1.68 -28.02 10.14
C SER A 105 -2.01 -27.54 11.56
N GLU A 106 -1.13 -26.73 12.15
CA GLU A 106 -1.34 -26.13 13.46
C GLU A 106 -2.31 -24.94 13.47
N ASN A 107 -2.83 -24.52 12.30
CA ASN A 107 -3.74 -23.37 12.17
C ASN A 107 -3.18 -22.10 12.86
N LEU A 108 -1.85 -21.90 12.79
CA LEU A 108 -1.18 -20.86 13.55
C LEU A 108 -1.66 -19.45 13.15
N LEU A 109 -1.96 -19.23 11.87
CA LEU A 109 -2.49 -17.96 11.36
C LEU A 109 -3.81 -17.56 12.02
N VAL A 110 -4.71 -18.54 12.22
CA VAL A 110 -6.00 -18.34 12.90
C VAL A 110 -5.76 -18.05 14.37
N LYS A 111 -4.95 -18.88 15.05
CA LYS A 111 -4.61 -18.71 16.48
C LYS A 111 -3.98 -17.33 16.75
N LEU A 112 -3.05 -16.89 15.90
CA LEU A 112 -2.41 -15.58 16.01
C LEU A 112 -3.39 -14.43 15.81
N TYR A 113 -4.29 -14.54 14.83
CA TYR A 113 -5.31 -13.52 14.58
C TYR A 113 -6.33 -13.43 15.72
N ASP A 114 -6.88 -14.56 16.15
CA ASP A 114 -7.83 -14.60 17.25
C ASP A 114 -7.18 -14.15 18.57
N TRP A 115 -5.87 -14.32 18.74
CA TRP A 115 -5.17 -13.75 19.89
C TRP A 115 -4.93 -12.24 19.74
N SER A 116 -4.56 -11.75 18.56
CA SER A 116 -4.24 -10.33 18.32
C SER A 116 -5.45 -9.40 18.51
N ILE A 117 -6.68 -9.89 18.28
CA ILE A 117 -7.89 -9.12 18.61
C ILE A 117 -8.04 -8.91 20.11
N HIS A 118 -7.57 -9.84 20.96
CA HIS A 118 -7.65 -9.74 22.41
C HIS A 118 -6.55 -8.86 23.01
N THR A 119 -5.37 -8.78 22.36
CA THR A 119 -4.28 -7.88 22.78
C THR A 119 -4.66 -6.40 22.65
N GLY A 120 -5.65 -6.06 21.80
CA GLY A 120 -6.12 -4.69 21.55
C GLY A 120 -7.49 -4.32 22.13
N SER A 121 -8.31 -5.28 22.55
CA SER A 121 -9.76 -5.03 22.75
C SER A 121 -10.27 -5.02 24.19
N ASN A 122 -9.55 -5.50 25.21
CA ASN A 122 -10.14 -5.64 26.55
C ASN A 122 -9.24 -5.16 27.70
N LEU A 123 -9.30 -3.86 27.97
CA LEU A 123 -9.08 -3.25 29.28
C LEU A 123 -10.06 -2.06 29.44
N ALA A 124 -11.36 -2.34 29.32
CA ALA A 124 -12.38 -1.49 29.93
C ALA A 124 -12.88 -2.27 31.16
N PRO A 125 -12.69 -1.78 32.40
CA PRO A 125 -13.35 -2.40 33.53
C PRO A 125 -14.86 -2.30 33.29
N SER A 126 -15.53 -3.44 33.38
CA SER A 126 -16.98 -3.55 33.45
C SER A 126 -17.48 -2.77 34.66
N VAL A 127 -17.75 -1.47 34.48
CA VAL A 127 -18.50 -0.67 35.43
C VAL A 127 -19.98 -0.87 35.08
N THR A 128 -20.55 -1.93 35.63
CA THR A 128 -21.99 -1.97 35.92
C THR A 128 -22.27 -0.98 37.03
N THR A 129 -22.54 0.28 36.69
CA THR A 129 -23.34 1.14 37.57
C THR A 129 -24.36 1.93 36.77
N ASN A 130 -25.62 1.71 37.15
CA ASN A 130 -26.78 2.50 36.80
C ASN A 130 -26.46 4.00 36.85
N CYS A 131 -26.56 4.71 35.73
CA CYS A 131 -26.74 6.16 35.76
C CYS A 131 -27.82 6.58 34.76
N ARG A 132 -28.87 7.21 35.32
CA ARG A 132 -30.03 7.76 34.60
C ARG A 132 -29.60 8.91 33.68
N ARG A 133 -30.17 8.90 32.47
CA ARG A 133 -30.45 10.03 31.55
C ARG A 133 -29.74 11.37 31.83
N SER A 134 -28.89 11.81 30.90
CA SER A 134 -28.97 13.16 30.32
C SER A 134 -28.27 13.22 28.96
N LYS A 135 -28.70 14.16 28.12
CA LYS A 135 -28.41 14.32 26.70
C LYS A 135 -26.99 14.85 26.43
N THR A 136 -26.47 14.47 25.26
CA THR A 136 -25.42 15.16 24.49
C THR A 136 -24.01 15.22 25.08
N THR A 137 -23.25 14.12 24.96
CA THR A 137 -21.80 14.17 24.76
C THR A 137 -21.35 13.01 23.87
N LYS A 138 -20.74 13.36 22.75
CA LYS A 138 -20.04 12.46 21.84
C LYS A 138 -18.79 11.99 22.59
N PHE A 139 -18.85 10.84 23.24
CA PHE A 139 -17.68 10.19 23.83
C PHE A 139 -16.73 9.82 22.68
N LEU A 140 -15.70 10.64 22.49
CA LEU A 140 -14.50 10.24 21.79
C LEU A 140 -13.91 9.06 22.57
N ARG A 141 -13.97 7.89 21.96
CA ARG A 141 -13.39 6.63 22.45
C ARG A 141 -11.87 6.76 22.36
N GLU A 142 -11.25 7.41 23.33
CA GLU A 142 -9.79 7.41 23.47
C GLU A 142 -9.33 6.01 23.89
N ARG A 143 -8.83 5.22 22.94
CA ARG A 143 -8.03 4.02 23.23
C ARG A 143 -6.74 4.47 23.91
N THR A 144 -6.35 3.80 24.98
CA THR A 144 -5.05 4.00 25.63
C THR A 144 -3.91 3.77 24.62
N PRO A 145 -2.92 4.68 24.51
CA PRO A 145 -1.89 4.62 23.47
C PRO A 145 -1.00 3.37 23.53
N THR A 146 -0.90 2.72 24.70
CA THR A 146 -0.16 1.46 24.88
C THR A 146 -0.87 0.26 24.26
N THR A 147 -2.20 0.17 24.39
CA THR A 147 -3.03 -0.92 23.86
C THR A 147 -3.05 -0.93 22.33
N THR A 148 -3.11 0.25 21.71
CA THR A 148 -2.98 0.41 20.24
C THR A 148 -1.58 0.03 19.75
N ARG A 149 -0.53 0.25 20.54
CA ARG A 149 0.85 -0.06 20.14
C ARG A 149 1.11 -1.57 20.05
N PHE A 150 0.57 -2.36 20.97
CA PHE A 150 0.80 -3.81 21.00
C PHE A 150 0.08 -4.55 19.88
N ASN A 151 -1.19 -4.19 19.61
CA ASN A 151 -1.94 -4.77 18.49
C ASN A 151 -1.23 -4.51 17.15
N ASN A 152 -0.66 -3.31 16.95
CA ASN A 152 0.09 -2.98 15.74
C ASN A 152 1.39 -3.79 15.58
N ALA A 153 2.06 -4.19 16.67
CA ALA A 153 3.28 -5.00 16.59
C ALA A 153 2.97 -6.42 16.11
N VAL A 154 1.94 -7.05 16.66
CA VAL A 154 1.49 -8.38 16.21
C VAL A 154 0.97 -8.31 14.77
N ARG A 155 0.17 -7.29 14.46
CA ARG A 155 -0.34 -7.03 13.10
C ARG A 155 0.78 -6.91 12.07
N LEU A 156 1.88 -6.21 12.41
CA LEU A 156 3.03 -6.08 11.52
C LEU A 156 3.65 -7.45 11.18
N GLU A 157 3.83 -8.32 12.18
CA GLU A 157 4.38 -9.66 11.95
C GLU A 157 3.41 -10.57 11.17
N GLN A 158 2.10 -10.44 11.40
CA GLN A 158 1.10 -11.13 10.59
C GLN A 158 1.17 -10.71 9.12
N ILE A 159 1.28 -9.40 8.83
CA ILE A 159 1.39 -8.90 7.46
C ILE A 159 2.68 -9.41 6.79
N LYS A 160 3.82 -9.40 7.48
CA LYS A 160 5.09 -9.95 6.95
C LYS A 160 4.98 -11.45 6.64
N LEU A 161 4.31 -12.20 7.52
CA LEU A 161 4.08 -13.62 7.30
C LEU A 161 3.19 -13.86 6.08
N TYR A 162 2.09 -13.12 5.92
CA TYR A 162 1.27 -13.21 4.71
C TYR A 162 2.00 -12.76 3.44
N GLU A 163 2.82 -11.70 3.52
CA GLU A 163 3.66 -11.23 2.41
C GLU A 163 4.55 -12.39 1.92
N LEU A 164 5.21 -13.09 2.83
CA LEU A 164 6.04 -14.26 2.51
C LEU A 164 5.23 -15.39 1.86
N LEU A 165 4.11 -15.78 2.47
CA LEU A 165 3.30 -16.92 2.02
C LEU A 165 2.73 -16.68 0.62
N VAL A 166 2.14 -15.50 0.38
CA VAL A 166 1.55 -15.14 -0.91
C VAL A 166 2.62 -15.00 -1.99
N SER A 167 3.79 -14.43 -1.66
CA SER A 167 4.91 -14.31 -2.60
C SER A 167 5.49 -15.67 -3.00
N HIS A 168 5.45 -16.65 -2.09
CA HIS A 168 5.90 -18.01 -2.39
C HIS A 168 4.89 -18.77 -3.24
N SER A 169 3.63 -18.81 -2.83
CA SER A 169 2.58 -19.51 -3.57
C SER A 169 1.21 -18.89 -3.37
N GLY A 170 0.70 -18.24 -4.41
CA GLY A 170 -0.66 -17.69 -4.43
C GLY A 170 -1.76 -18.75 -4.29
N THR A 171 -1.48 -20.04 -4.54
CA THR A 171 -2.47 -21.13 -4.37
C THR A 171 -2.82 -21.36 -2.90
N LEU A 172 -1.98 -20.92 -1.96
CA LEU A 172 -2.27 -20.96 -0.53
C LEU A 172 -3.55 -20.19 -0.17
N LEU A 173 -3.92 -19.18 -0.97
CA LEU A 173 -5.18 -18.44 -0.82
C LEU A 173 -6.43 -19.28 -1.12
N ALA A 174 -6.31 -20.44 -1.75
CA ALA A 174 -7.44 -21.36 -1.87
C ALA A 174 -7.76 -22.07 -0.55
N HIS A 175 -6.84 -22.07 0.42
CA HIS A 175 -7.02 -22.74 1.70
C HIS A 175 -7.71 -21.82 2.70
N GLU A 176 -8.88 -22.26 3.16
CA GLU A 176 -9.72 -21.52 4.10
C GLU A 176 -9.00 -21.07 5.39
N PRO A 177 -8.15 -21.90 6.04
CA PRO A 177 -7.39 -21.50 7.23
C PRO A 177 -6.35 -20.39 6.98
N VAL A 178 -5.98 -20.13 5.73
CA VAL A 178 -5.11 -19.02 5.34
C VAL A 178 -5.94 -17.79 5.00
N THR A 179 -6.97 -17.98 4.18
CA THR A 179 -7.72 -16.84 3.60
C THR A 179 -8.66 -16.17 4.58
N ARG A 180 -9.33 -16.94 5.45
CA ARG A 180 -10.25 -16.35 6.44
C ARG A 180 -9.55 -15.36 7.39
N PRO A 181 -8.46 -15.73 8.09
CA PRO A 181 -7.75 -14.77 8.95
C PRO A 181 -7.12 -13.62 8.16
N LEU A 182 -6.67 -13.84 6.91
CA LEU A 182 -6.20 -12.75 6.05
C LEU A 182 -7.29 -11.72 5.75
N LEU A 183 -8.48 -12.15 5.33
CA LEU A 183 -9.58 -11.24 5.02
C LEU A 183 -9.97 -10.41 6.24
N ARG A 184 -10.07 -11.03 7.41
CA ARG A 184 -10.36 -10.32 8.67
C ARG A 184 -9.26 -9.32 9.04
N LEU A 185 -7.99 -9.69 8.85
CA LEU A 185 -6.85 -8.79 9.05
C LEU A 185 -6.93 -7.55 8.14
N LEU A 186 -7.25 -7.74 6.86
CA LEU A 186 -7.43 -6.65 5.90
C LEU A 186 -8.63 -5.77 6.27
N GLU A 187 -9.73 -6.35 6.75
CA GLU A 187 -10.91 -5.60 7.20
C GLU A 187 -10.60 -4.71 8.41
N GLU A 188 -9.78 -5.17 9.34
CA GLU A 188 -9.30 -4.33 10.44
C GLU A 188 -8.44 -3.16 9.95
N CYS A 189 -7.52 -3.41 9.03
CA CYS A 189 -6.70 -2.37 8.42
C CYS A 189 -7.54 -1.29 7.72
N ALA A 190 -8.68 -1.66 7.15
CA ALA A 190 -9.59 -0.71 6.50
C ALA A 190 -10.29 0.26 7.47
N ASN A 191 -10.38 -0.11 8.75
CA ASN A 191 -11.15 0.62 9.77
C ASN A 191 -10.27 1.26 10.86
N ASP A 192 -8.94 1.20 10.74
CA ASP A 192 -8.00 1.64 11.77
C ASP A 192 -6.95 2.61 11.22
N VAL A 193 -6.42 3.47 12.09
CA VAL A 193 -5.31 4.38 11.73
C VAL A 193 -4.00 3.64 12.00
N MET A 194 -3.32 3.24 10.92
CA MET A 194 -2.13 2.41 11.00
C MET A 194 -0.84 3.24 11.16
N PRO A 195 0.13 2.78 11.97
CA PRO A 195 1.48 3.34 11.96
C PRO A 195 2.18 3.14 10.61
N LEU A 196 3.13 4.02 10.30
CA LEU A 196 3.85 4.04 9.01
C LEU A 196 4.47 2.67 8.63
N GLU A 197 5.05 1.95 9.59
CA GLU A 197 5.71 0.67 9.32
C GLU A 197 4.72 -0.45 8.97
N VAL A 198 3.53 -0.44 9.58
CA VAL A 198 2.44 -1.38 9.25
C VAL A 198 1.92 -1.08 7.85
N GLU A 199 1.73 0.19 7.55
CA GLU A 199 1.21 0.67 6.27
C GLU A 199 2.16 0.37 5.10
N LYS A 200 3.47 0.59 5.29
CA LYS A 200 4.51 0.18 4.32
C LYS A 200 4.41 -1.30 3.98
N LYS A 201 4.25 -2.16 4.98
CA LYS A 201 4.13 -3.60 4.77
C LYS A 201 2.79 -4.02 4.20
N LEU A 202 1.71 -3.33 4.56
CA LEU A 202 0.39 -3.57 4.00
C LEU A 202 0.38 -3.33 2.49
N VAL A 203 0.91 -2.21 1.98
CA VAL A 203 0.89 -1.94 0.53
C VAL A 203 1.71 -2.94 -0.27
N VAL A 204 2.77 -3.50 0.32
CA VAL A 204 3.54 -4.60 -0.29
C VAL A 204 2.69 -5.87 -0.35
N LEU A 205 2.04 -6.26 0.75
CA LEU A 205 1.13 -7.40 0.77
C LEU A 205 -0.02 -7.24 -0.25
N LEU A 206 -0.64 -6.06 -0.33
CA LEU A 206 -1.71 -5.77 -1.30
C LEU A 206 -1.21 -5.92 -2.75
N ASN A 207 0.01 -5.49 -3.04
CA ASN A 207 0.62 -5.70 -4.34
C ASN A 207 0.81 -7.19 -4.65
N GLN A 208 1.35 -7.97 -3.71
CA GLN A 208 1.53 -9.42 -3.89
C GLN A 208 0.20 -10.15 -4.08
N LEU A 209 -0.86 -9.73 -3.37
CA LEU A 209 -2.20 -10.24 -3.59
C LEU A 209 -2.70 -9.91 -5.00
N CYS A 210 -2.47 -8.68 -5.50
CA CYS A 210 -2.81 -8.33 -6.88
C CYS A 210 -2.07 -9.20 -7.90
N VAL A 211 -0.79 -9.49 -7.68
CA VAL A 211 0.00 -10.39 -8.53
C VAL A 211 -0.60 -11.80 -8.51
N ALA A 212 -0.90 -12.36 -7.33
CA ALA A 212 -1.52 -13.67 -7.19
C ALA A 212 -2.88 -13.76 -7.89
N LEU A 213 -3.71 -12.71 -7.80
CA LEU A 213 -5.00 -12.62 -8.50
C LEU A 213 -4.85 -12.53 -10.02
N MET A 214 -3.82 -11.83 -10.49
CA MET A 214 -3.49 -11.76 -11.92
C MET A 214 -3.02 -13.11 -12.48
N GLN A 215 -2.39 -13.94 -11.66
CA GLN A 215 -1.97 -15.30 -12.01
C GLN A 215 -3.14 -16.29 -11.95
N ASN A 216 -4.05 -16.13 -10.99
CA ASN A 216 -5.23 -16.99 -10.85
C ASN A 216 -6.50 -16.20 -10.50
N MET A 217 -7.26 -15.85 -11.53
CA MET A 217 -8.49 -15.06 -11.40
C MET A 217 -9.63 -15.78 -10.66
N ALA A 218 -9.56 -17.12 -10.49
CA ALA A 218 -10.58 -17.85 -9.72
C ALA A 218 -10.58 -17.47 -8.23
N LEU A 219 -9.47 -16.91 -7.73
CA LEU A 219 -9.34 -16.44 -6.35
C LEU A 219 -10.06 -15.09 -6.13
N LEU A 220 -10.53 -14.41 -7.18
CA LEU A 220 -11.15 -13.09 -7.08
C LEU A 220 -12.34 -13.07 -6.12
N ASP A 221 -13.23 -14.05 -6.25
CA ASP A 221 -14.48 -14.09 -5.48
C ASP A 221 -14.22 -14.10 -3.95
N LEU A 222 -13.04 -14.56 -3.50
CA LEU A 222 -12.63 -14.53 -2.10
C LEU A 222 -12.47 -13.11 -1.54
N PHE A 223 -12.12 -12.14 -2.39
CA PHE A 223 -11.82 -10.75 -1.99
C PHE A 223 -12.96 -9.78 -2.28
N PHE A 224 -14.10 -10.29 -2.76
CA PHE A 224 -15.35 -9.55 -2.95
C PHE A 224 -16.36 -9.96 -1.88
N TYR A 225 -16.58 -9.12 -0.86
CA TYR A 225 -17.59 -9.41 0.16
C TYR A 225 -18.92 -8.70 -0.13
N PRO A 226 -20.07 -9.38 0.08
CA PRO A 226 -21.37 -8.74 0.05
C PRO A 226 -21.48 -7.68 1.14
N THR A 227 -21.86 -6.46 0.79
CA THR A 227 -22.25 -5.45 1.80
C THR A 227 -23.74 -5.52 2.12
N ALA A 228 -24.15 -4.96 3.26
CA ALA A 228 -25.55 -4.80 3.64
C ALA A 228 -26.40 -4.05 2.57
N THR A 229 -25.75 -3.29 1.69
CA THR A 229 -26.35 -2.61 0.54
C THR A 229 -26.35 -3.45 -0.74
N ALA A 230 -26.12 -4.77 -0.67
CA ALA A 230 -26.00 -5.70 -1.80
C ALA A 230 -24.88 -5.37 -2.82
N LYS A 231 -23.97 -4.45 -2.48
CA LYS A 231 -22.82 -4.07 -3.31
C LYS A 231 -21.61 -4.86 -2.85
N ASN A 232 -21.04 -5.71 -3.70
CA ASN A 232 -19.79 -6.38 -3.33
C ASN A 232 -18.68 -5.33 -3.20
N LYS A 233 -17.86 -5.39 -2.16
CA LYS A 233 -16.71 -4.49 -1.99
C LYS A 233 -15.44 -5.29 -2.28
N PHE A 234 -14.62 -4.78 -3.18
CA PHE A 234 -13.31 -5.35 -3.46
C PHE A 234 -12.29 -4.80 -2.45
N ILE A 235 -11.90 -5.61 -1.47
CA ILE A 235 -11.15 -5.14 -0.30
C ILE A 235 -9.78 -4.56 -0.65
N ILE A 236 -9.05 -5.27 -1.52
CA ILE A 236 -7.69 -4.93 -1.90
C ILE A 236 -7.70 -3.56 -2.58
N PHE A 237 -8.59 -3.37 -3.55
CA PHE A 237 -8.75 -2.10 -4.25
C PHE A 237 -9.10 -0.96 -3.30
N ASN A 238 -10.06 -1.16 -2.40
CA ASN A 238 -10.50 -0.13 -1.46
C ASN A 238 -9.39 0.30 -0.49
N LEU A 239 -8.55 -0.64 -0.05
CA LEU A 239 -7.39 -0.35 0.80
C LEU A 239 -6.29 0.44 0.07
N LEU A 240 -6.20 0.33 -1.26
CA LEU A 240 -5.20 1.07 -2.05
C LEU A 240 -5.59 2.53 -2.29
N ILE A 241 -6.89 2.84 -2.39
CA ILE A 241 -7.40 4.19 -2.74
C ILE A 241 -6.76 5.31 -1.88
N PRO A 242 -6.69 5.20 -0.53
CA PRO A 242 -6.14 6.28 0.31
C PRO A 242 -4.64 6.55 0.10
N HIS A 243 -3.92 5.64 -0.57
CA HIS A 243 -2.46 5.70 -0.69
C HIS A 243 -1.99 6.20 -2.07
N VAL A 244 -2.84 6.26 -3.09
CA VAL A 244 -2.41 6.51 -4.49
C VAL A 244 -1.74 7.88 -4.71
N HIS A 245 -2.17 8.91 -3.98
CA HIS A 245 -1.60 10.27 -4.04
C HIS A 245 -0.50 10.52 -3.01
N ARG A 246 -0.17 9.53 -2.17
CA ARG A 246 0.89 9.70 -1.18
C ARG A 246 2.25 9.73 -1.84
N GLU A 247 3.18 10.42 -1.18
CA GLU A 247 4.58 10.50 -1.58
C GLU A 247 5.39 9.31 -1.07
N GLY A 248 6.57 9.15 -1.64
CA GLY A 248 7.55 8.15 -1.25
C GLY A 248 7.14 6.72 -1.60
N GLY A 249 7.85 5.76 -1.01
CA GLY A 249 7.71 4.34 -1.35
C GLY A 249 6.32 3.75 -1.11
N ILE A 250 5.55 4.26 -0.14
CA ILE A 250 4.18 3.76 0.10
C ILE A 250 3.27 4.11 -1.07
N GLY A 251 3.29 5.36 -1.52
CA GLY A 251 2.47 5.79 -2.64
C GLY A 251 2.87 5.14 -3.94
N GLN A 252 4.17 4.98 -4.20
CA GLN A 252 4.66 4.27 -5.38
C GLN A 252 4.18 2.82 -5.40
N GLN A 253 4.39 2.07 -4.31
CA GLN A 253 3.93 0.69 -4.19
C GLN A 253 2.41 0.56 -4.35
N ALA A 254 1.65 1.52 -3.80
CA ALA A 254 0.21 1.55 -3.93
C ALA A 254 -0.24 1.80 -5.38
N ARG A 255 0.43 2.70 -6.10
CA ARG A 255 0.18 2.94 -7.54
C ARG A 255 0.48 1.70 -8.37
N ASP A 256 1.60 1.01 -8.12
CA ASP A 256 1.94 -0.24 -8.80
C ASP A 256 0.89 -1.33 -8.57
N ALA A 257 0.43 -1.49 -7.32
CA ALA A 257 -0.65 -2.42 -6.98
C ALA A 257 -1.98 -2.02 -7.63
N MET A 258 -2.27 -0.72 -7.70
CA MET A 258 -3.47 -0.21 -8.34
C MET A 258 -3.46 -0.47 -9.85
N LEU A 259 -2.32 -0.32 -10.52
CA LEU A 259 -2.19 -0.66 -11.95
C LEU A 259 -2.44 -2.15 -12.23
N LEU A 260 -2.08 -3.04 -11.30
CA LEU A 260 -2.46 -4.46 -11.39
C LEU A 260 -3.98 -4.64 -11.27
N CYS A 261 -4.64 -3.93 -10.34
CA CYS A 261 -6.11 -3.95 -10.25
C CYS A 261 -6.79 -3.42 -11.52
N MET A 262 -6.25 -2.36 -12.12
CA MET A 262 -6.75 -1.81 -13.38
C MET A 262 -6.54 -2.81 -14.53
N SER A 263 -5.37 -3.44 -14.61
CA SER A 263 -5.10 -4.50 -15.58
C SER A 263 -6.04 -5.70 -15.40
N LEU A 264 -6.36 -6.05 -14.15
CA LEU A 264 -7.32 -7.09 -13.82
C LEU A 264 -8.74 -6.73 -14.27
N SER A 265 -9.13 -5.47 -14.13
CA SER A 265 -10.42 -4.95 -14.60
C SER A 265 -10.61 -5.12 -16.11
N LYS A 266 -9.53 -4.99 -16.89
CA LYS A 266 -9.54 -5.22 -18.34
C LYS A 266 -9.68 -6.69 -18.72
N LYS A 267 -9.28 -7.61 -17.83
CA LYS A 267 -9.38 -9.07 -18.02
C LYS A 267 -10.67 -9.67 -17.44
N ASN A 268 -11.36 -8.95 -16.55
CA ASN A 268 -12.55 -9.43 -15.85
C ASN A 268 -13.62 -8.33 -15.75
N ASP A 269 -14.68 -8.48 -16.54
CA ASP A 269 -15.76 -7.49 -16.63
C ASP A 269 -16.44 -7.20 -15.29
N LYS A 270 -16.54 -8.19 -14.37
CA LYS A 270 -17.13 -7.95 -13.03
C LYS A 270 -16.30 -6.95 -12.23
N VAL A 271 -14.97 -7.04 -12.34
CA VAL A 271 -14.04 -6.09 -11.70
C VAL A 271 -14.12 -4.74 -12.40
N GLY A 272 -14.17 -4.72 -13.73
CA GLY A 272 -14.39 -3.51 -14.55
C GLY A 272 -15.63 -2.72 -14.15
N LEU A 273 -16.78 -3.39 -14.11
CA LEU A 273 -18.07 -2.81 -13.72
C LEU A 273 -18.08 -2.39 -12.24
N TYR A 274 -17.50 -3.18 -11.34
CA TYR A 274 -17.37 -2.77 -9.95
C TYR A 274 -16.59 -1.46 -9.82
N ILE A 275 -15.41 -1.36 -10.44
CA ILE A 275 -14.59 -0.15 -10.31
C ILE A 275 -15.29 1.06 -10.92
N ALA A 276 -15.92 0.92 -12.09
CA ALA A 276 -16.62 2.03 -12.75
C ALA A 276 -17.87 2.51 -12.00
N ASP A 277 -18.69 1.58 -11.50
CA ASP A 277 -20.01 1.91 -10.95
C ASP A 277 -20.03 2.07 -9.42
N HIS A 278 -19.07 1.47 -8.72
CA HIS A 278 -19.09 1.34 -7.26
C HIS A 278 -17.87 1.92 -6.55
N SER A 279 -16.85 2.35 -7.30
CA SER A 279 -15.66 2.98 -6.71
C SER A 279 -15.59 4.47 -7.04
N ASN A 280 -14.93 5.24 -6.17
CA ASN A 280 -14.70 6.66 -6.37
C ASN A 280 -13.30 6.95 -6.91
N ILE A 281 -12.63 5.98 -7.53
CA ILE A 281 -11.23 6.14 -7.95
C ILE A 281 -11.08 7.27 -8.97
N CYS A 282 -11.89 7.32 -10.03
CA CYS A 282 -11.77 8.33 -11.09
C CYS A 282 -11.96 9.76 -10.56
N PRO A 283 -13.00 10.07 -9.76
CA PRO A 283 -13.09 11.34 -9.05
C PRO A 283 -11.87 11.63 -8.18
N VAL A 284 -11.41 10.67 -7.38
CA VAL A 284 -10.27 10.84 -6.47
C VAL A 284 -8.99 11.16 -7.22
N LEU A 285 -8.73 10.52 -8.36
CA LEU A 285 -7.58 10.81 -9.21
C LEU A 285 -7.63 12.24 -9.77
N ALA A 286 -8.76 12.64 -10.35
CA ALA A 286 -8.94 13.98 -10.90
C ALA A 286 -8.83 15.08 -9.83
N THR A 287 -9.50 14.91 -8.69
CA THR A 287 -9.42 15.89 -7.59
C THR A 287 -8.04 15.96 -6.96
N GLY A 288 -7.33 14.83 -6.91
CA GLY A 288 -5.97 14.77 -6.39
C GLY A 288 -5.01 15.58 -7.26
N LEU A 289 -5.11 15.49 -8.59
CA LEU A 289 -4.32 16.33 -9.51
C LEU A 289 -4.56 17.82 -9.27
N SER A 290 -5.80 18.24 -9.09
CA SER A 290 -6.14 19.64 -8.76
C SER A 290 -5.51 20.08 -7.44
N GLY A 291 -5.49 19.20 -6.44
CA GLY A 291 -4.81 19.42 -5.17
C GLY A 291 -3.30 19.57 -5.33
N LEU A 292 -2.67 18.64 -6.04
CA LEU A 292 -1.22 18.64 -6.31
C LEU A 292 -0.78 19.87 -7.09
N TYR A 293 -1.56 20.26 -8.10
CA TYR A 293 -1.31 21.48 -8.87
C TYR A 293 -1.36 22.73 -7.97
N SER A 294 -2.31 22.78 -7.03
CA SER A 294 -2.43 23.89 -6.09
C SER A 294 -1.27 24.00 -5.10
N LEU A 295 -0.52 22.90 -4.90
CA LEU A 295 0.69 22.86 -4.06
C LEU A 295 1.95 23.31 -4.81
N LEU A 296 1.89 23.49 -6.13
CA LEU A 296 3.04 23.97 -6.88
C LEU A 296 3.47 25.37 -6.40
N PRO A 297 4.78 25.65 -6.38
CA PRO A 297 5.28 27.00 -6.15
C PRO A 297 4.65 28.00 -7.13
N ARG A 298 4.19 29.15 -6.62
CA ARG A 298 3.65 30.23 -7.46
C ARG A 298 4.73 30.97 -8.25
N LYS A 299 5.98 30.83 -7.83
CA LYS A 299 7.17 31.41 -8.44
C LYS A 299 8.28 30.35 -8.38
N LEU A 300 9.09 30.32 -9.44
CA LEU A 300 10.30 29.54 -9.49
C LEU A 300 11.46 30.53 -9.37
N ASP A 301 12.37 30.30 -8.44
CA ASP A 301 13.57 31.12 -8.29
C ASP A 301 14.59 30.63 -9.32
N ILE A 302 14.56 31.24 -10.50
CA ILE A 302 15.40 30.92 -11.64
C ILE A 302 16.63 31.84 -11.58
N GLU A 303 17.81 31.27 -11.37
CA GLU A 303 19.07 32.02 -11.28
C GLU A 303 19.75 32.25 -12.64
N THR A 304 19.27 31.59 -13.71
CA THR A 304 19.92 31.58 -15.03
C THR A 304 19.03 32.18 -16.11
N ASP A 305 19.61 33.06 -16.93
CA ASP A 305 18.89 33.74 -18.03
C ASP A 305 18.44 32.80 -19.17
N ASP A 306 19.04 31.60 -19.26
CA ASP A 306 18.76 30.62 -20.33
C ASP A 306 17.62 29.63 -19.99
N TRP A 307 16.95 29.78 -18.85
CA TRP A 307 15.91 28.85 -18.42
C TRP A 307 14.60 29.11 -19.17
N HIS A 308 14.29 28.25 -20.13
CA HIS A 308 13.14 28.36 -21.04
C HIS A 308 12.29 27.09 -21.11
N GLN A 309 12.57 26.09 -20.28
CA GLN A 309 11.68 24.94 -20.08
C GLN A 309 12.04 24.27 -18.76
N LEU A 310 11.03 23.70 -18.10
CA LEU A 310 11.28 22.74 -17.04
C LEU A 310 11.95 21.51 -17.64
N THR A 311 13.12 21.19 -17.11
CA THR A 311 13.92 20.02 -17.46
C THR A 311 13.61 18.86 -16.49
N PRO A 312 14.04 17.63 -16.80
CA PRO A 312 13.97 16.52 -15.84
C PRO A 312 14.69 16.82 -14.52
N ASP A 313 15.78 17.61 -14.55
CA ASP A 313 16.51 18.01 -13.36
C ASP A 313 15.64 18.94 -12.48
N ASP A 314 14.96 19.91 -13.07
CA ASP A 314 14.01 20.78 -12.35
C ASP A 314 12.87 19.99 -11.68
N VAL A 315 12.38 18.93 -12.35
CA VAL A 315 11.36 18.04 -11.77
C VAL A 315 11.93 17.36 -10.53
N ASN A 316 13.14 16.80 -10.62
CA ASN A 316 13.79 16.10 -9.52
C ASN A 316 14.13 17.02 -8.34
N ASP A 317 14.47 18.28 -8.61
CA ASP A 317 14.83 19.27 -7.61
C ASP A 317 13.61 19.88 -6.90
N LEU A 318 12.41 19.77 -7.49
CA LEU A 318 11.16 20.31 -6.96
C LEU A 318 10.19 19.18 -6.54
N PRO A 319 10.12 18.83 -5.24
CA PRO A 319 9.28 17.72 -4.77
C PRO A 319 7.80 17.83 -5.17
N ALA A 320 7.21 19.03 -5.09
CA ALA A 320 5.81 19.26 -5.47
C ALA A 320 5.57 19.01 -6.97
N LEU A 321 6.54 19.34 -7.82
CA LEU A 321 6.47 19.08 -9.26
C LEU A 321 6.64 17.60 -9.56
N THR A 322 7.64 16.95 -8.94
CA THR A 322 7.79 15.48 -8.97
C THR A 322 6.48 14.78 -8.60
N GLN A 323 5.80 15.23 -7.54
CA GLN A 323 4.55 14.62 -7.09
C GLN A 323 3.42 14.78 -8.12
N LEU A 324 3.27 15.97 -8.71
CA LEU A 324 2.29 16.21 -9.77
C LEU A 324 2.57 15.32 -11.00
N MET A 325 3.83 15.27 -11.44
CA MET A 325 4.24 14.48 -12.61
C MET A 325 3.97 13.00 -12.40
N ASN A 326 4.37 12.45 -11.24
CA ASN A 326 4.06 11.06 -10.88
C ASN A 326 2.56 10.74 -10.90
N SER A 327 1.72 11.69 -10.46
CA SER A 327 0.26 11.50 -10.45
C SER A 327 -0.35 11.57 -11.85
N LEU A 328 0.19 12.43 -12.73
CA LEU A 328 -0.21 12.53 -14.13
C LEU A 328 0.18 11.25 -14.91
N GLU A 329 1.42 10.80 -14.75
CA GLU A 329 1.91 9.54 -15.32
C GLU A 329 1.07 8.35 -14.87
N PHE A 330 0.70 8.33 -13.58
CA PHE A 330 -0.17 7.29 -13.04
C PHE A 330 -1.58 7.34 -13.66
N CYS A 331 -2.19 8.52 -13.80
CA CYS A 331 -3.48 8.66 -14.47
C CYS A 331 -3.43 8.17 -15.92
N ASN A 332 -2.38 8.52 -16.67
CA ASN A 332 -2.15 8.04 -18.02
C ASN A 332 -2.01 6.51 -18.07
N ALA A 333 -1.20 5.93 -17.17
CA ALA A 333 -1.03 4.48 -17.07
C ALA A 333 -2.35 3.76 -16.77
N VAL A 334 -3.14 4.26 -15.82
CA VAL A 334 -4.49 3.73 -15.52
C VAL A 334 -5.35 3.71 -16.78
N ALA A 335 -5.37 4.82 -17.52
CA ALA A 335 -6.20 4.95 -18.69
C ALA A 335 -5.83 3.97 -19.82
N GLN A 336 -4.55 3.60 -19.94
CA GLN A 336 -4.08 2.64 -20.94
C GLN A 336 -4.38 1.18 -20.58
N VAL A 337 -4.34 0.84 -19.28
CA VAL A 337 -4.40 -0.57 -18.83
C VAL A 337 -5.78 -0.98 -18.29
N ALA A 338 -6.67 -0.04 -17.99
CA ALA A 338 -7.97 -0.31 -17.39
C ALA A 338 -9.04 -0.82 -18.38
N HIS A 339 -10.17 -1.26 -17.81
CA HIS A 339 -11.40 -1.53 -18.56
C HIS A 339 -11.92 -0.26 -19.27
N PRO A 340 -12.45 -0.34 -20.51
CA PRO A 340 -12.86 0.85 -21.30
C PRO A 340 -13.85 1.78 -20.61
N MET A 341 -14.74 1.26 -19.75
CA MET A 341 -15.65 2.11 -18.97
C MET A 341 -14.91 2.98 -17.94
N ILE A 342 -13.89 2.42 -17.28
CA ILE A 342 -13.07 3.14 -16.30
C ILE A 342 -12.23 4.20 -17.02
N GLU A 343 -11.64 3.84 -18.18
CA GLU A 343 -10.91 4.76 -19.05
C GLU A 343 -11.77 5.97 -19.42
N LYS A 344 -12.97 5.72 -19.96
CA LYS A 344 -13.91 6.79 -20.34
C LYS A 344 -14.30 7.67 -19.14
N GLN A 345 -14.62 7.06 -18.01
CA GLN A 345 -15.01 7.80 -16.81
C GLN A 345 -13.84 8.62 -16.25
N LEU A 346 -12.63 8.05 -16.22
CA LEU A 346 -11.42 8.78 -15.81
C LEU A 346 -11.20 10.00 -16.71
N LEU A 347 -11.32 9.85 -18.03
CA LEU A 347 -11.21 10.95 -18.97
C LEU A 347 -12.19 12.07 -18.70
N GLU A 348 -13.46 11.73 -18.51
CA GLU A 348 -14.51 12.71 -18.23
C GLU A 348 -14.21 13.47 -16.94
N PHE A 349 -13.79 12.77 -15.88
CA PHE A 349 -13.40 13.42 -14.62
C PHE A 349 -12.13 14.27 -14.73
N LEU A 350 -11.12 13.83 -15.47
CA LEU A 350 -9.92 14.63 -15.71
C LEU A 350 -10.26 15.89 -16.50
N TYR A 351 -11.08 15.77 -17.55
CA TYR A 351 -11.50 16.90 -18.36
C TYR A 351 -12.31 17.93 -17.57
N GLN A 352 -13.34 17.48 -16.86
CA GLN A 352 -14.26 18.35 -16.12
C GLN A 352 -13.70 18.82 -14.77
N GLY A 353 -12.83 18.03 -14.13
CA GLY A 353 -12.36 18.26 -12.76
C GLY A 353 -10.97 18.86 -12.66
N PHE A 354 -10.14 18.73 -13.71
CA PHE A 354 -8.76 19.22 -13.71
C PHE A 354 -8.44 20.09 -14.94
N LEU A 355 -8.63 19.57 -16.15
CA LEU A 355 -8.21 20.27 -17.36
C LEU A 355 -8.98 21.58 -17.58
N ILE A 356 -10.32 21.55 -17.59
CA ILE A 356 -11.11 22.78 -17.73
C ILE A 356 -10.93 23.71 -16.52
N PRO A 357 -11.21 23.30 -15.26
CA PRO A 357 -11.31 24.25 -14.15
C PRO A 357 -9.95 24.68 -13.58
N VAL A 358 -8.88 23.91 -13.76
CA VAL A 358 -7.56 24.21 -13.18
C VAL A 358 -6.59 24.63 -14.28
N MET A 359 -6.37 23.77 -15.28
CA MET A 359 -5.42 24.06 -16.36
C MET A 359 -5.93 25.16 -17.30
N GLY A 360 -7.22 25.17 -17.62
CA GLY A 360 -7.83 26.19 -18.49
C GLY A 360 -7.53 27.62 -18.02
N PRO A 361 -7.98 28.02 -16.81
CA PRO A 361 -7.63 29.32 -16.24
C PRO A 361 -6.14 29.54 -16.08
N ALA A 362 -5.34 28.52 -15.73
CA ALA A 362 -3.89 28.69 -15.55
C ALA A 362 -3.15 28.99 -16.87
N LEU A 363 -3.63 28.46 -17.98
CA LEU A 363 -3.09 28.71 -19.33
C LEU A 363 -3.61 30.04 -19.90
N LEU A 364 -4.84 30.43 -19.53
CA LEU A 364 -5.49 31.67 -19.96
C LEU A 364 -5.25 32.86 -19.01
N GLN A 365 -4.60 32.63 -17.87
CA GLN A 365 -4.15 33.69 -16.96
C GLN A 365 -3.21 34.56 -17.76
N ASP A 366 -3.72 35.73 -18.20
CA ASP A 366 -3.07 36.75 -19.01
C ASP A 366 -1.55 36.58 -19.02
N SER A 367 -1.08 35.89 -20.07
CA SER A 367 0.29 35.96 -20.52
C SER A 367 0.56 37.40 -20.91
N LEU A 368 0.89 38.27 -19.94
CA LEU A 368 1.58 39.56 -20.09
C LEU A 368 1.49 40.20 -21.50
N GLY A 369 0.28 40.41 -22.03
CA GLY A 369 0.03 41.14 -23.28
C GLY A 369 0.03 40.39 -24.63
N LEU A 370 -0.38 39.13 -24.75
CA LEU A 370 -0.62 38.50 -26.08
C LEU A 370 -2.11 38.22 -26.34
N THR A 371 -2.61 38.62 -27.51
CA THR A 371 -4.03 38.45 -27.90
C THR A 371 -4.30 37.06 -28.47
N ILE A 372 -5.55 36.59 -28.32
CA ILE A 372 -6.07 35.28 -28.79
C ILE A 372 -5.74 35.01 -30.27
N GLU A 373 -5.62 36.05 -31.09
CA GLU A 373 -5.32 35.97 -32.53
C GLU A 373 -3.91 35.46 -32.83
N GLN A 374 -2.96 35.58 -31.88
CA GLN A 374 -1.58 35.07 -32.04
C GLN A 374 -1.45 33.59 -31.65
N LEU A 375 -2.36 33.08 -30.83
CA LEU A 375 -2.48 31.65 -30.52
C LEU A 375 -3.15 30.87 -31.66
N ASP A 376 -3.96 31.54 -32.48
CA ASP A 376 -4.71 30.94 -33.59
C ASP A 376 -3.96 30.96 -34.94
N ALA A 377 -2.68 31.32 -34.94
CA ALA A 377 -1.80 31.20 -36.10
C ALA A 377 -1.48 29.73 -36.41
N GLN A 378 -2.38 29.12 -37.19
CA GLN A 378 -2.40 27.76 -37.70
C GLN A 378 -1.07 27.26 -38.27
N GLN A 379 -0.59 26.09 -37.80
CA GLN A 379 -0.12 25.03 -38.71
C GLN A 379 -0.01 23.58 -38.21
N HIS A 380 -0.47 23.19 -37.00
CA HIS A 380 -0.26 21.79 -36.53
C HIS A 380 -1.46 21.02 -35.94
N TRP A 381 -2.70 21.34 -36.32
CA TRP A 381 -3.88 20.61 -35.80
C TRP A 381 -4.45 19.51 -36.72
N ILE A 382 -3.96 19.33 -37.96
CA ILE A 382 -4.67 18.54 -38.99
C ILE A 382 -4.19 17.08 -39.18
N TYR A 383 -3.13 16.60 -38.53
CA TYR A 383 -2.71 15.20 -38.70
C TYR A 383 -2.34 14.49 -37.39
N ARG A 384 -3.32 13.83 -36.74
CA ARG A 384 -3.13 12.54 -36.04
C ARG A 384 -4.47 11.94 -35.56
N ASN A 385 -5.25 11.44 -36.51
CA ASN A 385 -6.21 10.37 -36.25
C ASN A 385 -5.43 9.04 -36.21
N LYS A 386 -5.28 8.42 -35.00
CA LYS A 386 -5.23 6.95 -34.74
C LYS A 386 -4.62 6.49 -33.39
N HIS A 387 -4.34 7.37 -32.44
CA HIS A 387 -4.04 6.95 -31.06
C HIS A 387 -4.76 7.87 -30.08
N ILE A 388 -5.74 7.33 -29.34
CA ILE A 388 -6.34 7.99 -28.18
C ILE A 388 -5.26 7.94 -27.09
N PHE A 389 -4.37 8.92 -27.11
CA PHE A 389 -3.51 9.24 -25.99
C PHE A 389 -4.32 10.14 -25.08
N ILE A 390 -4.73 9.57 -23.96
CA ILE A 390 -5.17 10.34 -22.81
C ILE A 390 -3.93 11.07 -22.35
N ILE A 391 -3.83 12.30 -22.83
CA ILE A 391 -2.78 13.24 -22.55
C ILE A 391 -1.43 12.85 -23.18
N PRO A 392 -1.10 13.37 -24.37
CA PRO A 392 0.24 13.91 -24.52
C PRO A 392 0.31 15.09 -23.54
N ILE A 393 0.81 14.85 -22.33
CA ILE A 393 1.70 15.81 -21.64
C ILE A 393 3.07 15.61 -22.32
N ASP A 394 3.08 15.53 -23.65
CA ASP A 394 4.25 15.91 -24.41
C ASP A 394 4.21 17.44 -24.39
N ILE A 395 4.80 18.02 -23.35
CA ILE A 395 5.84 19.04 -23.51
C ILE A 395 5.41 20.37 -24.22
N GLU A 396 4.13 20.60 -24.54
CA GLU A 396 3.68 21.90 -25.10
C GLU A 396 3.11 22.85 -24.03
N ILE A 397 2.65 22.35 -22.89
CA ILE A 397 2.40 23.19 -21.70
C ILE A 397 3.74 23.66 -21.10
N TYR A 398 4.82 22.89 -21.31
CA TYR A 398 6.17 23.26 -20.88
C TYR A 398 6.78 24.37 -21.73
N THR A 399 6.43 24.46 -23.02
CA THR A 399 6.95 25.49 -23.95
C THR A 399 6.09 26.75 -24.03
N ALA A 400 4.81 26.72 -23.63
CA ALA A 400 3.94 27.89 -23.70
C ALA A 400 4.23 28.96 -22.62
N LYS A 401 4.87 28.59 -21.50
CA LYS A 401 5.23 29.58 -20.46
C LYS A 401 6.60 30.22 -20.67
N LEU A 402 7.39 29.75 -21.63
CA LEU A 402 8.79 30.13 -21.77
C LEU A 402 9.21 30.56 -23.17
N LYS A 403 8.31 30.55 -24.16
CA LYS A 403 8.56 31.16 -25.47
C LYS A 403 8.54 32.70 -25.50
N TYR A 404 8.53 33.38 -24.35
CA TYR A 404 8.44 34.85 -24.30
C TYR A 404 9.35 35.56 -23.29
N CYS A 405 10.46 34.95 -22.89
CA CYS A 405 11.58 35.71 -22.32
C CYS A 405 12.57 36.23 -23.39
N ASP A 406 12.45 35.80 -24.66
CA ASP A 406 13.44 36.10 -25.71
C ASP A 406 13.14 37.32 -26.62
N ASN A 407 12.18 38.19 -26.29
CA ASN A 407 11.91 39.39 -27.11
C ASN A 407 11.77 40.68 -26.32
N LEU A 408 12.50 40.81 -25.21
CA LEU A 408 12.61 42.07 -24.47
C LEU A 408 13.99 42.72 -24.62
N TYR A 409 14.53 42.75 -25.85
CA TYR A 409 15.50 43.76 -26.28
C TYR A 409 15.35 44.05 -27.79
N MET A 410 14.41 44.94 -28.10
CA MET A 410 14.50 45.99 -29.14
C MET A 410 13.42 47.04 -28.89
#